data_AF-A0A6P0X9D3-F1
#
_entry.id   AF-A0A6P0X9D3-F1
#
_cell.length_a   1.000
_cell.length_b   1.000
_cell.length_c   1.000
_cell.angle_alpha   90.00
_cell.angle_beta   90.00
_cell.angle_gamma   90.00
#
_symmetry.space_group_name_H-M   'P 1'
#
loop_
_entity.id
_entity.type
_entity.pdbx_description
1 polymer ?
#
loop_
_entity_poly.entity_id
_entity_poly.type
_entity_poly.pdbx_seq_one_letter_code
_entity_poly.pdbx_strand_id
1 'polypeptide(L)' 'MDAIPDTIFRCLSDGTFVDYKPAKDVESLVPPDVFIGKKLQEVFPPEWLSSS' A
#
# COMPACT_ATOMS: atom_id res chain seq x y z
N MET A 1 10.52 3.93 -23.84
CA MET A 1 9.40 4.41 -23.00
C MET A 1 9.50 3.61 -21.73
N ASP A 2 10.40 4.03 -20.86
CA ASP A 2 10.64 3.39 -19.59
C ASP A 2 9.64 4.03 -18.63
N ALA A 3 8.52 3.34 -18.40
CA ALA A 3 7.64 3.72 -17.31
C ALA A 3 8.50 3.74 -16.05
N ILE A 4 8.51 4.87 -15.33
CA ILE A 4 9.13 4.95 -14.01
C ILE A 4 8.61 3.73 -13.24
N PRO A 5 9.48 2.90 -12.64
CA PRO A 5 9.02 1.78 -11.85
C PRO A 5 8.48 2.35 -10.54
N ASP A 6 7.40 3.11 -10.57
CA ASP A 6 6.74 3.58 -9.36
C ASP A 6 6.16 2.38 -8.65
N THR A 7 6.30 2.39 -7.32
CA THR A 7 5.64 1.39 -6.50
C THR A 7 4.14 1.64 -6.54
N ILE A 8 3.36 0.63 -6.92
CA ILE A 8 1.90 0.75 -7.05
C ILE A 8 1.25 0.01 -5.88
N PHE A 9 0.48 0.76 -5.07
CA PHE A 9 -0.43 0.22 -4.07
C PHE A 9 -1.85 0.20 -4.63
N ARG A 10 -2.45 -0.98 -4.74
CA ARG A 10 -3.84 -1.11 -5.16
C ARG A 10 -4.71 -1.36 -3.94
N CYS A 11 -5.73 -0.53 -3.77
CA CYS A 11 -6.74 -0.69 -2.74
C CYS A 11 -8.16 -0.66 -3.33
N LEU A 12 -9.10 -1.27 -2.60
CA LEU A 12 -10.53 -1.14 -2.87
C LEU A 12 -11.04 0.23 -2.44
N SER A 13 -12.25 0.59 -2.87
CA SER A 13 -12.90 1.85 -2.49
C SER A 13 -13.08 2.01 -0.98
N ASP A 14 -13.13 0.91 -0.23
CA ASP A 14 -13.21 0.86 1.22
C ASP A 14 -11.83 0.95 1.92
N GLY A 15 -10.75 1.05 1.14
CA GLY A 15 -9.38 1.20 1.64
C GLY A 15 -8.68 -0.12 1.98
N THR A 16 -9.23 -1.26 1.58
CA THR A 16 -8.58 -2.58 1.72
C THR A 16 -7.49 -2.76 0.67
N PHE A 17 -6.26 -3.09 1.07
CA PHE A 17 -5.18 -3.42 0.13
C PHE A 17 -5.45 -4.75 -0.58
N VAL A 18 -5.32 -4.78 -1.91
CA VAL A 18 -5.59 -5.98 -2.71
C VAL A 18 -4.41 -6.41 -3.57
N ASP A 19 -3.53 -5.49 -3.91
CA ASP A 19 -2.36 -5.79 -4.72
C ASP A 19 -1.24 -4.78 -4.43
N TYR A 20 0.00 -5.24 -4.53
CA TYR A 20 1.19 -4.43 -4.33
C TYR A 20 2.23 -4.80 -5.38
N LYS A 21 2.68 -3.79 -6.14
CA LYS A 21 3.71 -3.96 -7.15
C LYS A 21 4.92 -3.11 -6.76
N PRO A 22 6.00 -3.72 -6.27
CA PRO A 22 7.22 -3.00 -5.95
C PRO A 22 7.86 -2.45 -7.21
N ALA A 23 8.60 -1.35 -7.06
CA ALA A 23 9.53 -0.89 -8.09
C ALA A 23 10.61 -1.96 -8.33
N LYS A 24 11.22 -1.93 -9.51
CA LYS A 24 12.30 -2.86 -9.88
C LYS A 24 13.53 -2.81 -8.94
N ASP A 25 13.68 -1.72 -8.18
CA ASP A 25 14.81 -1.48 -7.26
C ASP A 25 14.37 -1.01 -5.87
N VAL A 26 13.06 -1.02 -5.58
CA VAL A 26 12.54 -0.62 -4.25
C VAL A 26 11.80 -1.81 -3.66
N GLU A 27 12.43 -2.44 -2.69
CA GLU A 27 11.76 -3.42 -1.84
C GLU A 27 10.96 -2.71 -0.76
N SER A 28 9.77 -3.24 -0.49
CA SER A 28 8.95 -2.78 0.62
C SER A 28 9.67 -3.09 1.94
N LEU A 29 9.64 -2.14 2.89
CA LEU A 29 10.15 -2.33 4.25
C LEU A 29 9.48 -3.51 4.97
N VAL A 30 8.25 -3.84 4.57
CA VAL A 30 7.46 -4.94 5.10
C VAL A 30 6.90 -5.80 3.96
N PRO A 31 6.83 -7.14 4.11
CA PRO A 31 6.31 -7.98 3.04
C PRO A 31 4.84 -7.67 2.76
N PRO A 32 4.40 -7.63 1.49
CA PRO A 32 3.04 -7.25 1.14
C PRO A 32 1.97 -8.09 1.85
N ASP A 33 2.25 -9.37 2.09
CA ASP A 33 1.36 -10.29 2.79
C ASP A 33 0.89 -9.78 4.18
N VAL A 34 1.65 -8.89 4.82
CA VAL A 34 1.28 -8.34 6.14
C VAL A 34 0.18 -7.28 6.06
N PHE A 35 0.03 -6.62 4.92
CA PHE A 35 -0.94 -5.53 4.72
C PHE A 35 -1.98 -5.83 3.63
N ILE A 36 -1.70 -6.75 2.70
CA ILE A 36 -2.69 -7.23 1.74
C ILE A 36 -3.85 -7.88 2.49
N GLY A 37 -5.08 -7.50 2.13
CA GLY A 37 -6.31 -7.90 2.82
C GLY A 37 -6.65 -7.06 4.05
N LYS A 38 -5.75 -6.19 4.52
CA LYS A 38 -6.04 -5.24 5.62
C LYS A 38 -6.55 -3.92 5.09
N LYS A 39 -7.31 -3.21 5.92
CA LYS A 39 -7.69 -1.82 5.62
C LYS A 39 -6.54 -0.87 5.92
N LEU A 40 -6.49 0.25 5.19
CA LEU A 40 -5.58 1.36 5.43
C LEU A 40 -5.51 1.74 6.91
N GLN A 41 -6.66 1.76 7.57
CA GLN A 41 -6.80 2.11 8.99
C GLN A 41 -6.23 1.10 9.99
N GLU A 42 -6.01 -0.14 9.56
CA GLU A 42 -5.36 -1.17 10.38
C GLU A 42 -3.85 -1.20 10.17
N VAL A 43 -3.39 -0.69 9.02
CA VAL A 43 -1.97 -0.67 8.64
C VAL A 43 -1.30 0.62 9.13
N PHE A 44 -2.00 1.75 9.01
CA PHE A 44 -1.51 3.05 9.48
C PHE A 44 -2.07 3.39 10.86
N PRO A 45 -1.29 4.10 11.70
CA PRO A 45 -1.76 4.51 13.01
C PRO A 45 -2.97 5.45 12.90
N PRO A 46 -3.92 5.38 13.83
CA PRO A 46 -5.20 6.11 13.76
C PRO A 46 -5.03 7.63 13.75
N GLU A 47 -3.93 8.14 14.30
CA GLU A 47 -3.58 9.57 14.28
C GLU A 47 -3.44 10.14 12.86
N TRP A 48 -3.03 9.33 11.87
CA TRP A 48 -2.93 9.76 10.48
C TRP A 48 -4.29 9.82 9.76
N LEU A 49 -5.29 9.14 10.30
CA LEU A 49 -6.64 9.08 9.73
C LEU A 49 -7.53 10.23 10.22
N SER A 50 -7.07 10.99 11.22
CA SER A 50 -7.87 11.97 11.95
C SER A 50 -7.93 13.36 11.28
N SER A 51 -7.96 13.42 9.95
CA SER A 51 -8.17 14.67 9.19
C SER A 51 -9.47 14.61 8.38
N SER A 52 -10.58 14.35 9.08
CA SER A 52 -11.94 14.59 8.57
C SER A 52 -12.73 15.46 9.53
#